data_AF-A0A4Q6B5P3-F1
#
_entry.id   AF-A0A4Q6B5P3-F1
#
_cell.length_a   1.000
_cell.length_b   1.000
_cell.length_c   1.000
_cell.angle_alpha   90.00
_cell.angle_beta   90.00
_cell.angle_gamma   90.00
#
_symmetry.space_group_name_H-M   'P 1'
#
loop_
_entity.id
_entity.type
_entity.pdbx_description
1 polymer ?
#
loop_
_entity_poly.entity_id
_entity_poly.type
_entity_poly.pdbx_seq_one_letter_code
_entity_poly.pdbx_strand_id
1 'polypeptide(L)'
;MKNKLIEQYGMTLHPEGGAFVESYRSSVKVLAEGRTEARVASTAIYFLLGAGEFSAFHRIRSDEVWHFYQGGPIRILEIDSAGFLKETLLGADPSKGEVFQHVVPAGVWFASAPIEGTDYALVGCTVAPGFEF
;
A
#
# COMPACT_ATOMS: atom_id res chain seq x y z
N MET A 1 -17.29 10.75 1.22
CA MET A 1 -17.15 9.35 0.77
C MET A 1 -16.18 8.57 1.65
N LYS A 2 -14.98 9.08 1.95
CA LYS A 2 -14.00 8.48 2.87
C LYS A 2 -14.59 7.84 4.14
N ASN A 3 -15.30 8.61 4.98
CA ASN A 3 -15.85 8.08 6.24
C ASN A 3 -16.84 6.93 6.05
N LYS A 4 -17.62 6.95 4.96
CA LYS A 4 -18.54 5.83 4.63
C LYS A 4 -17.78 4.55 4.32
N LEU A 5 -16.63 4.65 3.64
CA LEU A 5 -15.77 3.49 3.37
C LEU A 5 -15.12 2.95 4.66
N ILE A 6 -14.68 3.85 5.55
CA ILE A 6 -14.15 3.48 6.87
C ILE A 6 -15.19 2.68 7.65
N GLU A 7 -16.43 3.17 7.73
CA GLU A 7 -17.52 2.47 8.41
C GLU A 7 -17.89 1.15 7.71
N GLN A 8 -18.03 1.17 6.38
CA GLN A 8 -18.44 0.00 5.59
C GLN A 8 -17.46 -1.17 5.73
N TYR A 9 -16.16 -0.90 5.74
CA TYR A 9 -15.12 -1.93 5.82
C TYR A 9 -14.58 -2.13 7.25
N GLY A 10 -15.07 -1.37 8.24
CA GLY A 10 -14.61 -1.48 9.63
C GLY A 10 -13.13 -1.10 9.81
N MET A 11 -12.68 -0.05 9.12
CA MET A 11 -11.28 0.37 9.14
C MET A 11 -10.89 1.09 10.43
N THR A 12 -9.64 0.90 10.85
CA THR A 12 -9.00 1.63 11.95
C THR A 12 -7.97 2.61 11.41
N LEU A 13 -7.68 3.68 12.14
CA LEU A 13 -6.59 4.60 11.77
C LEU A 13 -5.24 3.86 11.79
N HIS A 14 -4.43 4.03 10.75
CA HIS A 14 -3.11 3.42 10.64
C HIS A 14 -2.05 4.31 11.32
N PRO A 15 -1.07 3.75 12.05
CA PRO A 15 -0.02 4.53 12.71
C PRO A 15 0.79 5.43 11.76
N GLU A 16 0.95 5.01 10.51
CA GLU A 16 1.72 5.73 9.49
C GLU A 16 0.90 6.79 8.74
N GLY A 17 -0.40 6.92 9.06
CA GLY A 17 -1.36 7.81 8.43
C GLY A 17 -2.43 7.07 7.61
N GLY A 18 -3.61 7.66 7.48
CA GLY A 18 -4.77 7.05 6.81
C GLY A 18 -5.54 6.04 7.66
N ALA A 19 -6.37 5.22 7.02
CA ALA A 19 -7.15 4.16 7.64
C ALA A 19 -6.96 2.84 6.89
N PHE A 20 -6.99 1.72 7.61
CA PHE A 20 -6.76 0.39 7.05
C PHE A 20 -7.61 -0.69 7.72
N VAL A 21 -7.75 -1.84 7.05
CA VAL A 21 -8.25 -3.09 7.63
C VAL A 21 -7.61 -4.27 6.92
N GLU A 22 -7.19 -5.30 7.67
CA GLU A 22 -6.75 -6.57 7.09
C GLU A 22 -7.96 -7.34 6.57
N SER A 23 -8.02 -7.55 5.26
CA SER A 23 -9.12 -8.25 4.58
C SER A 23 -8.81 -9.73 4.36
N TYR A 24 -7.53 -10.11 4.38
CA TYR A 24 -7.09 -11.49 4.20
C TYR A 24 -5.77 -11.76 4.93
N ARG A 25 -5.68 -12.94 5.55
CA ARG A 25 -4.46 -13.52 6.08
C ARG A 25 -4.45 -15.01 5.80
N SER A 26 -3.40 -15.49 5.13
CA SER A 26 -3.30 -16.91 4.80
C SER A 26 -3.16 -17.78 6.05
N SER A 27 -3.85 -18.92 6.06
CA SER A 27 -3.65 -19.97 7.06
C SER A 27 -2.37 -20.80 6.81
N VAL A 28 -1.82 -20.72 5.59
CA VAL A 28 -0.59 -21.42 5.21
C VAL A 28 0.61 -20.59 5.64
N LYS A 29 1.62 -21.24 6.23
CA LYS A 29 2.91 -20.63 6.52
C LYS A 29 3.97 -21.13 5.52
N VAL A 30 4.85 -20.22 5.11
CA VAL A 30 5.96 -20.49 4.20
C VAL A 30 7.27 -20.03 4.83
N LEU A 31 8.32 -20.82 4.67
CA LEU A 31 9.69 -20.43 4.98
C LEU A 31 10.34 -20.01 3.66
N ALA A 32 10.39 -18.70 3.41
CA ALA A 32 11.05 -18.17 2.23
C ALA A 32 12.58 -18.27 2.37
N GLU A 33 13.26 -18.46 1.24
CA GLU A 33 14.72 -18.48 1.19
C GLU A 33 15.31 -17.20 1.83
N GLY A 34 16.35 -17.37 2.63
CA GLY A 34 16.99 -16.27 3.36
C GLY A 34 16.26 -15.82 4.64
N ARG A 35 15.13 -16.42 5.01
CA ARG A 35 14.47 -16.18 6.32
C ARG A 35 14.74 -17.31 7.30
N THR A 36 14.89 -16.96 8.58
CA THR A 36 15.03 -17.90 9.69
C THR A 36 13.69 -18.35 10.28
N GLU A 37 12.61 -17.61 9.98
CA GLU A 37 11.28 -17.86 10.50
C GLU A 37 10.25 -17.92 9.38
N ALA A 38 9.30 -18.85 9.51
CA ALA A 38 8.17 -18.93 8.61
C ALA A 38 7.22 -17.74 8.83
N ARG A 39 6.60 -17.28 7.74
CA ARG A 39 5.57 -16.22 7.73
C ARG A 39 4.32 -16.76 7.06
N VAL A 40 3.16 -16.16 7.32
CA VAL A 40 1.95 -16.51 6.55
C VAL A 40 2.22 -16.29 5.06
N ALA A 41 1.65 -17.10 4.18
CA ALA A 41 1.97 -17.06 2.75
C ALA A 41 1.65 -15.70 2.12
N SER A 42 0.60 -15.02 2.59
CA SER A 42 0.22 -13.69 2.14
C SER A 42 -0.74 -13.03 3.14
N THR A 43 -0.72 -11.70 3.14
CA THR A 43 -1.72 -10.82 3.77
C THR A 43 -2.23 -9.84 2.74
N ALA A 44 -3.48 -9.40 2.86
CA ALA A 44 -4.01 -8.28 2.09
C ALA A 44 -4.79 -7.32 3.01
N ILE A 45 -4.68 -6.03 2.71
CA ILE A 45 -5.40 -4.97 3.42
C ILE A 45 -6.17 -4.10 2.43
N TYR A 46 -7.25 -3.48 2.89
CA TYR A 46 -7.69 -2.21 2.33
C TYR A 46 -6.96 -1.07 3.03
N PHE A 47 -6.55 -0.07 2.26
CA PHE A 47 -5.91 1.15 2.77
C PHE A 47 -6.53 2.38 2.13
N LEU A 48 -6.76 3.41 2.93
CA LEU A 48 -7.52 4.60 2.56
C LEU A 48 -6.82 5.86 3.06
N LEU A 49 -6.47 6.73 2.12
CA LEU A 49 -5.94 8.07 2.41
C LEU A 49 -6.93 9.12 1.91
N GLY A 50 -7.14 10.16 2.71
CA GLY A 50 -7.88 11.36 2.34
C GLY A 50 -6.98 12.49 1.86
N ALA A 51 -7.58 13.55 1.33
CA ALA A 51 -6.88 14.77 0.94
C ALA A 51 -5.97 15.29 2.07
N GLY A 52 -4.70 15.55 1.74
CA GLY A 52 -3.69 16.07 2.69
C GLY A 52 -3.11 15.03 3.66
N GLU A 53 -3.61 13.79 3.67
CA GLU A 53 -3.00 12.70 4.41
C GLU A 53 -1.87 12.03 3.61
N PHE A 54 -0.98 11.35 4.32
CA PHE A 54 0.10 10.60 3.73
C PHE A 54 0.38 9.35 4.56
N SER A 55 0.94 8.32 3.92
CA SER A 55 1.67 7.24 4.57
C SER A 55 3.12 7.65 4.65
N ALA A 56 3.66 7.77 5.86
CA ALA A 56 5.05 8.17 6.07
C ALA A 56 6.04 7.19 5.41
N PHE A 57 7.28 7.65 5.19
CA PHE A 57 8.34 6.77 4.68
C PHE A 57 8.54 5.59 5.63
N HIS A 58 8.39 4.39 5.08
CA HIS A 58 8.61 3.12 5.77
C HIS A 58 9.22 2.10 4.80
N ARG A 59 9.52 0.92 5.32
CA ARG A 59 10.15 -0.16 4.56
C ARG A 59 9.78 -1.51 5.17
N ILE A 60 9.44 -2.46 4.31
CA ILE A 60 9.09 -3.82 4.73
C ILE A 60 10.03 -4.86 4.12
N ARG A 61 9.96 -6.10 4.64
CA ARG A 61 10.88 -7.19 4.28
C ARG A 61 10.40 -8.09 3.14
N SER A 62 9.20 -7.84 2.62
CA SER A 62 8.57 -8.57 1.52
C SER A 62 8.14 -7.58 0.45
N ASP A 63 7.94 -8.03 -0.78
CA ASP A 63 7.36 -7.17 -1.80
C ASP A 63 5.92 -6.80 -1.42
N GLU A 64 5.52 -5.56 -1.72
CA GLU A 64 4.14 -5.09 -1.57
C GLU A 64 3.54 -4.72 -2.92
N VAL A 65 2.41 -5.34 -3.24
CA VAL A 65 1.64 -5.04 -4.44
C VAL A 65 0.51 -4.09 -4.08
N TRP A 66 0.54 -2.89 -4.64
CA TRP A 66 -0.47 -1.85 -4.53
C TRP A 66 -1.50 -1.99 -5.66
N HIS A 67 -2.78 -1.83 -5.34
CA HIS A 67 -3.91 -1.97 -6.26
C HIS A 67 -4.83 -0.76 -6.13
N PHE A 68 -5.08 -0.03 -7.22
CA PHE A 68 -6.09 1.02 -7.23
C PHE A 68 -7.50 0.42 -7.22
N TYR A 69 -8.38 0.90 -6.35
CA TYR A 69 -9.78 0.51 -6.33
C TYR A 69 -10.75 1.65 -6.63
N GLN A 70 -10.64 2.78 -5.93
CA GLN A 70 -11.59 3.89 -6.07
C GLN A 70 -11.00 5.20 -5.55
N GLY A 71 -11.48 6.32 -6.08
CA GLY A 71 -11.10 7.66 -5.64
C GLY A 71 -10.35 8.40 -6.74
N GLY A 72 -9.44 9.28 -6.35
CA GLY A 72 -8.45 9.87 -7.24
C GLY A 72 -7.08 9.18 -7.11
N PRO A 73 -6.15 9.46 -8.03
CA PRO A 73 -4.85 8.82 -8.05
C PRO A 73 -4.02 9.17 -6.79
N ILE A 74 -3.16 8.21 -6.43
CA ILE A 74 -2.21 8.31 -5.33
C ILE A 74 -0.80 8.18 -5.89
N ARG A 75 0.13 9.00 -5.39
CA ARG A 75 1.55 8.86 -5.71
C ARG A 75 2.19 7.87 -4.74
N ILE A 76 3.00 6.95 -5.27
CA ILE A 76 3.89 6.08 -4.51
C ILE A 76 5.31 6.57 -4.76
N LEU A 77 5.96 7.02 -3.69
CA LEU A 77 7.33 7.52 -3.70
C LEU A 77 8.25 6.41 -3.22
N GLU A 78 9.27 6.09 -3.99
CA GLU A 78 10.27 5.06 -3.68
C GLU A 78 11.67 5.68 -3.70
N ILE A 79 12.49 5.40 -2.70
CA ILE A 79 13.92 5.76 -2.71
C ILE A 79 14.71 4.50 -3.10
N ASP A 80 15.31 4.53 -4.28
CA ASP A 80 16.06 3.38 -4.80
C ASP A 80 17.41 3.18 -4.09
N SER A 81 18.12 2.11 -4.45
CA SER A 81 19.43 1.78 -3.85
C SER A 81 20.52 2.80 -4.13
N ALA A 82 20.36 3.65 -5.14
CA ALA A 82 21.28 4.74 -5.47
C ALA A 82 20.87 6.07 -4.79
N GLY A 83 19.76 6.09 -4.06
CA GLY A 83 19.23 7.26 -3.36
C GLY A 83 18.35 8.17 -4.22
N PHE A 84 17.98 7.75 -5.43
CA PHE A 84 17.07 8.52 -6.28
C PHE A 84 15.62 8.30 -5.88
N LEU A 85 14.86 9.40 -5.90
CA LEU A 85 13.43 9.37 -5.70
C LEU A 85 12.73 9.01 -7.01
N LYS A 86 12.00 7.92 -6.99
CA LYS A 86 11.10 7.49 -8.06
C LYS A 86 9.66 7.72 -7.62
N GLU A 87 8.84 8.24 -8.52
CA GLU A 87 7.41 8.43 -8.30
C GLU A 87 6.62 7.55 -9.28
N THR A 88 5.61 6.86 -8.75
CA THR A 88 4.62 6.11 -9.55
C THR A 88 3.23 6.63 -9.23
N LEU A 89 2.43 6.94 -10.26
CA LEU A 89 1.03 7.31 -10.09
C LEU A 89 0.16 6.06 -10.17
N LEU A 90 -0.46 5.70 -9.05
CA LEU A 90 -1.41 4.60 -8.98
C LEU A 90 -2.84 5.16 -9.10
N GLY A 91 -3.57 4.73 -10.11
CA GLY A 91 -4.84 5.33 -10.50
C GLY A 91 -5.57 4.58 -11.62
N ALA A 92 -6.58 5.21 -12.21
CA ALA A 92 -7.46 4.61 -13.20
C ALA A 92 -7.36 5.20 -14.61
N ASP A 93 -6.46 6.17 -14.84
CA ASP A 93 -6.30 6.84 -16.13
C ASP A 93 -4.90 6.57 -16.76
N PRO A 94 -4.73 5.44 -17.48
CA PRO A 94 -3.47 5.13 -18.15
C PRO A 94 -3.00 6.18 -19.16
N SER A 95 -3.93 7.00 -19.70
CA SER A 95 -3.56 8.07 -20.63
C SER A 95 -2.77 9.20 -19.96
N LYS A 96 -2.83 9.29 -18.63
CA LYS A 96 -2.05 10.21 -17.79
C LYS A 96 -0.82 9.57 -17.15
N GLY A 97 -0.48 8.33 -17.54
CA GLY A 97 0.62 7.58 -16.95
C GLY A 97 0.29 6.94 -15.60
N GLU A 98 -0.99 6.87 -15.23
CA GLU A 98 -1.42 6.14 -14.05
C GLU A 98 -1.41 4.62 -14.31
N VAL A 99 -1.17 3.83 -13.27
CA VAL A 99 -1.24 2.37 -13.32
C VAL A 99 -2.22 1.83 -12.29
N PHE A 100 -2.94 0.76 -12.63
CA PHE A 100 -3.86 0.11 -11.69
C PHE A 100 -3.12 -0.69 -10.60
N GLN A 101 -1.92 -1.17 -10.91
CA GLN A 101 -1.11 -1.95 -9.99
C GLN A 101 0.34 -1.49 -10.04
N HIS A 102 0.99 -1.49 -8.88
CA HIS A 102 2.41 -1.19 -8.73
C HIS A 102 3.03 -2.12 -7.68
N VAL A 103 4.29 -2.50 -7.85
CA VAL A 103 5.02 -3.31 -6.87
C VAL A 103 6.15 -2.48 -6.28
N VAL A 104 6.14 -2.36 -4.95
CA VAL A 104 7.28 -1.85 -4.18
C VAL A 104 8.13 -3.04 -3.75
N PRO A 105 9.39 -3.15 -4.21
CA PRO A 105 10.26 -4.26 -3.83
C PRO A 105 10.60 -4.28 -2.33
N ALA A 106 10.81 -5.48 -1.80
CA ALA A 106 11.30 -5.69 -0.44
C ALA A 106 12.57 -4.88 -0.18
N GLY A 107 12.64 -4.22 0.97
CA GLY A 107 13.83 -3.47 1.35
C GLY A 107 13.95 -2.05 0.76
N VAL A 108 12.99 -1.61 -0.06
CA VAL A 108 12.90 -0.23 -0.57
C VAL A 108 12.21 0.67 0.45
N TRP A 109 12.71 1.89 0.63
CA TRP A 109 12.00 2.92 1.39
C TRP A 109 10.93 3.54 0.52
N PHE A 110 9.69 3.61 1.03
CA PHE A 110 8.59 4.16 0.27
C PHE A 110 7.58 4.90 1.13
N ALA A 111 6.87 5.83 0.51
CA ALA A 111 5.79 6.63 1.09
C ALA A 111 4.66 6.77 0.07
N SER A 112 3.48 7.18 0.51
CA SER A 112 2.38 7.44 -0.42
C SER A 112 1.49 8.59 0.03
N ALA A 113 0.92 9.31 -0.94
CA ALA A 113 0.01 10.42 -0.66
C ALA A 113 -0.93 10.65 -1.86
N PRO A 114 -2.22 10.95 -1.65
CA PRO A 114 -3.09 11.40 -2.72
C PRO A 114 -2.47 12.61 -3.43
N ILE A 115 -2.64 12.71 -4.76
CA ILE A 115 -2.19 13.91 -5.46
C ILE A 115 -3.09 15.09 -5.12
N GLU A 116 -2.64 16.31 -5.45
CA GLU A 116 -3.45 17.51 -5.28
C GLU A 116 -4.77 17.40 -6.07
N GLY A 117 -5.89 17.77 -5.44
CA GLY A 117 -7.23 17.62 -6.01
C GLY A 117 -7.88 16.25 -5.80
N THR A 118 -7.18 15.27 -5.23
CA THR A 118 -7.77 13.99 -4.84
C THR A 118 -8.41 14.07 -3.44
N ASP A 119 -9.74 13.91 -3.38
CA ASP A 119 -10.49 13.87 -2.11
C ASP A 119 -10.11 12.67 -1.23
N TYR A 120 -9.94 11.50 -1.86
CA TYR A 120 -9.49 10.27 -1.22
C TYR A 120 -8.97 9.27 -2.27
N ALA A 121 -8.16 8.31 -1.83
CA ALA A 121 -7.71 7.17 -2.59
C ALA A 121 -7.92 5.89 -1.76
N LEU A 122 -8.75 4.98 -2.25
CA LEU A 122 -8.91 3.62 -1.72
C LEU A 122 -8.05 2.68 -2.57
N VAL A 123 -7.15 1.98 -1.89
CA VAL A 123 -6.23 1.02 -2.50
C VAL A 123 -6.25 -0.31 -1.73
N GLY A 124 -5.73 -1.35 -2.37
CA GLY A 124 -5.41 -2.62 -1.73
C GLY A 124 -3.91 -2.85 -1.71
N CYS A 125 -3.39 -3.31 -0.57
CA CYS A 125 -1.99 -3.71 -0.47
C CYS A 125 -1.91 -5.20 -0.15
N THR A 126 -1.19 -5.95 -0.97
CA THR A 126 -0.96 -7.38 -0.78
C THR A 126 0.53 -7.62 -0.57
N VAL A 127 0.87 -8.33 0.50
CA VAL A 127 2.26 -8.63 0.88
C VAL A 127 2.46 -10.14 0.86
N ALA A 128 3.56 -10.60 0.27
CA ALA A 128 3.94 -12.02 0.21
C ALA A 128 5.47 -12.20 0.28
N PRO A 129 6.02 -13.01 1.22
CA PRO A 129 5.34 -13.59 2.38
C PRO A 129 4.69 -12.51 3.26
N GLY A 130 3.56 -12.82 3.87
CA GLY A 130 2.68 -11.84 4.50
C GLY A 130 3.32 -11.00 5.60
N PHE A 131 2.71 -9.85 5.83
CA PHE A 131 3.17 -8.82 6.75
C PHE A 131 3.10 -9.26 8.21
N GLU A 132 4.14 -8.90 8.96
CA GLU A 132 4.25 -8.97 10.41
C GLU A 132 4.97 -7.70 10.88
N PHE A 133 4.59 -7.19 12.06
CA PHE A 133 5.22 -6.01 12.69
C PHE A 133 6.65 -6.29 13.20
#